data_AF-A0A9P3UX85-F1
#
_entry.id   AF-A0A9P3UX85-F1
#
_cell.length_a   1.000
_cell.length_b   1.000
_cell.length_c   1.000
_cell.angle_alpha   90.00
_cell.angle_beta   90.00
_cell.angle_gamma   90.00
#
_symmetry.space_group_name_H-M   'P 1'
#
loop_
_entity.id
_entity.type
_entity.pdbx_description
1 polymer ?
#
loop_
_entity_poly.entity_id
_entity_poly.type
_entity_poly.pdbx_seq_one_letter_code
_entity_poly.pdbx_strand_id
1 'polypeptide(L)'
;MTSILDGEQPYTKEDLAGLLKPALIKLVNRQKAHWPDARFHGGSHIKKARMVEVLLDPAYKFTKPANLVSTTSHVDDAEMDPPADDQNTSGAASACTISNQDASGAISTQETGASPSATPPAESVRLMINDFRSSRPPAKSVETVPLVRIQATESARAGYWLASAKELVTQLQGTCSALRGAVRVAVPDPVDSDYRQYFAMCWVDRANLAVTRAVKPEMDNLLFVEQSGIPYAPHERKHYRAPSESEPESEIKTYDVNSKDFKPLEQARRHSKALKKRKMQRAEDEIEWLQLRASERPGYSEYTNNQGRVQQNAGVVRSWRFIASFSADYFRKTLGIQGTNKIKKKVIAKALNIGTTSLAEAENGIRLANLFGAGGSREAPEVVEVLAESDSESPGGARGLLKYLVGWEKDHEL
;
A
#
# COMPACT_ATOMS: atom_id res chain seq x y z
N MET A 1 -53.95 18.85 -26.41
CA MET A 1 -53.44 19.91 -25.53
C MET A 1 -52.38 19.31 -24.61
N THR A 2 -51.15 19.24 -25.12
CA THR A 2 -49.98 18.74 -24.40
C THR A 2 -49.27 19.92 -23.77
N SER A 3 -49.23 19.94 -22.44
CA SER A 3 -48.53 20.94 -21.63
C SER A 3 -47.05 20.95 -22.01
N ILE A 4 -46.58 22.03 -22.64
CA ILE A 4 -45.18 22.29 -22.96
C ILE A 4 -44.57 22.96 -21.72
N LEU A 5 -44.30 22.12 -20.73
CA LEU A 5 -43.33 22.30 -19.66
C LEU A 5 -42.49 21.01 -19.79
N ASP A 6 -41.22 20.98 -20.12
CA ASP A 6 -40.11 21.75 -19.58
C ASP A 6 -39.01 21.85 -20.64
N GLY A 7 -38.19 22.90 -20.55
CA GLY A 7 -37.09 23.18 -21.47
C GLY A 7 -36.03 22.06 -21.47
N GLU A 8 -36.29 20.97 -22.15
CA GLU A 8 -35.35 19.90 -22.43
C GLU A 8 -35.06 19.86 -23.93
N GLN A 9 -33.78 19.84 -24.30
CA GLN A 9 -33.33 19.76 -25.69
C GLN A 9 -32.61 18.44 -25.92
N PRO A 10 -32.70 17.82 -27.11
CA PRO A 10 -31.89 16.65 -27.44
C PRO A 10 -30.40 17.02 -27.43
N TYR A 11 -29.53 16.04 -27.13
CA TYR A 11 -28.09 16.23 -27.25
C TYR A 11 -27.67 16.43 -28.71
N THR A 12 -26.75 17.36 -28.93
CA THR A 12 -26.09 17.60 -30.22
C THR A 12 -24.69 16.98 -30.25
N LYS A 13 -24.08 16.86 -31.44
CA LYS A 13 -22.72 16.30 -31.57
C LYS A 13 -21.70 17.16 -30.82
N GLU A 14 -21.94 18.46 -30.79
CA GLU A 14 -21.12 19.48 -30.15
C GLU A 14 -21.15 19.33 -28.63
N ASP A 15 -22.32 19.01 -28.04
CA ASP A 15 -22.46 18.78 -26.60
C ASP A 15 -21.64 17.59 -26.09
N LEU A 16 -21.50 16.57 -26.95
CA LEU A 16 -20.81 15.32 -26.61
C LEU A 16 -19.34 15.33 -27.06
N ALA A 17 -18.94 16.32 -27.87
CA ALA A 17 -17.57 16.49 -28.33
C ALA A 17 -16.65 16.77 -27.12
N GLY A 18 -15.50 16.10 -27.07
CA GLY A 18 -14.53 16.27 -25.98
C GLY A 18 -14.89 15.58 -24.65
N LEU A 19 -16.15 15.19 -24.42
CA LEU A 19 -16.51 14.48 -23.18
C LEU A 19 -15.74 13.16 -23.03
N LEU A 20 -15.15 12.94 -21.86
CA LEU A 20 -14.50 11.68 -21.51
C LEU A 20 -15.54 10.59 -21.22
N LYS A 21 -15.15 9.31 -21.38
CA LYS A 21 -16.04 8.16 -21.13
C LYS A 21 -16.74 8.21 -19.75
N PRO A 22 -16.09 8.60 -18.63
CA PRO A 22 -16.77 8.73 -17.35
C PRO A 22 -17.90 9.77 -17.34
N ALA A 23 -17.76 10.88 -18.08
CA ALA A 23 -18.80 11.90 -18.19
C ALA A 23 -20.02 11.37 -18.98
N LEU A 24 -19.77 10.65 -20.08
CA LEU A 24 -20.84 9.99 -20.85
C LEU A 24 -21.60 8.96 -20.00
N ILE A 25 -20.90 8.20 -19.14
CA ILE A 25 -21.54 7.27 -18.20
C ILE A 25 -22.46 8.00 -17.22
N LYS A 26 -22.08 9.19 -16.74
CA LYS A 26 -22.95 10.01 -15.88
C LYS A 26 -24.22 10.46 -16.61
N LEU A 27 -24.10 10.90 -17.87
CA LEU A 27 -25.26 11.28 -18.69
C LEU A 27 -26.23 10.10 -18.86
N VAL A 28 -25.71 8.92 -19.21
CA VAL A 28 -26.53 7.72 -19.37
C VAL A 28 -27.18 7.29 -18.06
N ASN A 29 -26.45 7.33 -16.94
CA ASN A 29 -27.00 6.96 -15.64
C ASN A 29 -28.14 7.89 -15.18
N ARG A 30 -28.08 9.18 -15.52
CA ARG A 30 -29.15 10.15 -15.22
C ARG A 30 -30.46 9.79 -15.93
N GLN A 31 -30.37 9.19 -17.11
CA GLN A 31 -31.50 8.85 -17.98
C GLN A 31 -31.51 7.35 -18.32
N LYS A 32 -31.25 6.49 -17.33
CA LYS A 32 -31.04 5.05 -17.55
C LYS A 32 -32.24 4.36 -18.22
N ALA A 33 -33.46 4.84 -17.96
CA ALA A 33 -34.69 4.32 -18.56
C ALA A 33 -34.75 4.45 -20.09
N HIS A 34 -33.96 5.36 -20.65
CA HIS A 34 -33.89 5.64 -22.09
C HIS A 34 -32.88 4.75 -22.83
N TRP A 35 -32.08 3.96 -22.11
CA TRP A 35 -31.07 3.11 -22.74
C TRP A 35 -31.74 1.91 -23.47
N PRO A 36 -31.33 1.56 -24.72
CA PRO A 36 -31.96 0.50 -25.52
C PRO A 36 -32.01 -0.86 -24.83
N ASP A 37 -30.97 -1.18 -24.08
CA ASP A 37 -30.88 -2.43 -23.35
C ASP A 37 -31.28 -2.23 -21.88
N ALA A 38 -32.26 -2.99 -21.39
CA ALA A 38 -32.63 -3.02 -19.97
C ALA A 38 -31.44 -3.33 -19.03
N ARG A 39 -30.32 -3.82 -19.58
CA ARG A 39 -29.12 -4.25 -18.88
C ARG A 39 -27.95 -3.27 -18.99
N PHE A 40 -28.15 -1.96 -18.82
CA PHE A 40 -27.03 -1.04 -18.61
C PHE A 40 -26.37 -1.25 -17.23
N HIS A 41 -25.28 -2.04 -17.18
CA HIS A 41 -24.52 -2.35 -15.96
C HIS A 41 -23.25 -1.47 -15.89
N GLY A 42 -23.44 -0.17 -15.63
CA GLY A 42 -22.34 0.74 -15.29
C GLY A 42 -21.41 1.17 -16.44
N GLY A 43 -21.72 0.82 -17.69
CA GLY A 43 -21.07 1.37 -18.90
C GLY A 43 -19.58 1.08 -19.07
N SER A 44 -18.93 0.37 -18.15
CA SER A 44 -17.48 0.13 -18.16
C SER A 44 -17.01 -0.63 -19.40
N HIS A 45 -17.84 -1.54 -19.91
CA HIS A 45 -17.56 -2.35 -21.11
C HIS A 45 -18.03 -1.72 -22.42
N ILE A 46 -18.86 -0.68 -22.38
CA ILE A 46 -19.43 -0.07 -23.59
C ILE A 46 -18.38 0.85 -24.22
N LYS A 47 -18.16 0.72 -25.53
CA LYS A 47 -17.23 1.59 -26.27
C LYS A 47 -17.75 3.03 -26.28
N LYS A 48 -16.86 4.02 -26.13
CA LYS A 48 -17.21 5.45 -26.14
C LYS A 48 -18.08 5.83 -27.35
N ALA A 49 -17.70 5.36 -28.53
CA ALA A 49 -18.42 5.64 -29.78
C ALA A 49 -19.89 5.17 -29.73
N ARG A 50 -20.16 3.98 -29.17
CA ARG A 50 -21.53 3.47 -29.02
C ARG A 50 -22.35 4.30 -28.04
N MET A 51 -21.74 4.82 -26.97
CA MET A 51 -22.44 5.71 -26.05
C MET A 51 -22.84 7.02 -26.72
N VAL A 52 -21.94 7.60 -27.51
CA VAL A 52 -22.23 8.82 -28.27
C VAL A 52 -23.32 8.57 -29.30
N GLU A 53 -23.26 7.46 -30.03
CA GLU A 53 -24.30 7.07 -31.00
C GLU A 53 -25.69 6.96 -30.35
N VAL A 54 -25.80 6.28 -29.20
CA VAL A 54 -27.08 6.12 -28.48
C VAL A 54 -27.58 7.45 -27.90
N LEU A 55 -26.70 8.29 -27.38
CA LEU A 55 -27.08 9.60 -26.82
C LEU A 55 -27.56 10.59 -27.89
N LEU A 56 -27.10 10.45 -29.14
CA LEU A 56 -27.51 11.29 -30.26
C LEU A 56 -28.74 10.78 -31.02
N ASP A 57 -29.15 9.53 -30.79
CA ASP A 57 -30.28 8.93 -31.49
C ASP A 57 -31.61 9.41 -30.87
N PRO A 58 -32.45 10.15 -31.63
CA PRO A 58 -33.72 10.67 -31.13
C PRO A 58 -34.70 9.58 -30.69
N ALA A 59 -34.56 8.34 -31.18
CA ALA A 59 -35.44 7.23 -30.83
C ALA A 59 -35.38 6.89 -29.32
N TYR A 60 -34.24 7.14 -28.67
CA TYR A 60 -34.05 6.85 -27.25
C TYR A 60 -34.48 7.99 -26.33
N LYS A 61 -34.70 9.20 -26.86
CA LYS A 61 -35.17 10.38 -26.11
C LYS A 61 -34.22 10.84 -25.00
N PHE A 62 -32.90 10.76 -25.23
CA PHE A 62 -31.93 11.39 -24.33
C PHE A 62 -31.95 12.91 -24.49
N THR A 63 -32.07 13.64 -23.38
CA THR A 63 -32.21 15.09 -23.37
C THR A 63 -31.24 15.76 -22.39
N LYS A 64 -30.95 17.04 -22.61
CA LYS A 64 -30.28 17.92 -21.66
C LYS A 64 -31.24 19.04 -21.26
N PRO A 65 -31.11 19.62 -20.06
CA PRO A 65 -31.81 20.87 -19.76
C PRO A 65 -31.39 21.91 -20.81
N ALA A 66 -32.37 22.56 -21.43
CA ALA A 66 -32.17 23.75 -22.25
C ALA A 66 -31.42 24.73 -21.36
N ASN A 67 -30.19 25.05 -21.74
CA ASN A 67 -29.36 25.98 -20.98
C ASN A 67 -30.21 27.21 -20.70
N LEU A 68 -30.55 27.44 -19.42
CA LEU A 68 -30.98 28.75 -18.95
C LEU A 68 -29.82 29.65 -19.30
N VAL A 69 -29.97 30.38 -20.41
CA VAL A 69 -29.03 31.38 -20.88
C VAL A 69 -28.70 32.20 -19.65
N SER A 70 -27.49 32.04 -19.14
CA SER A 70 -26.96 32.97 -18.16
C SER A 70 -26.79 34.26 -18.94
N THR A 71 -27.84 35.09 -18.96
CA THR A 71 -27.77 36.50 -19.31
C THR A 71 -26.89 37.15 -18.27
N THR A 72 -25.58 36.96 -18.40
CA THR A 72 -24.60 37.91 -17.90
C THR A 72 -24.69 39.11 -18.84
N SER A 73 -25.60 40.02 -18.51
CA SER A 73 -25.60 41.37 -19.06
C SER A 73 -24.24 41.99 -18.74
N HIS A 74 -23.49 42.20 -19.80
CA HIS A 74 -22.33 43.07 -19.87
C HIS A 74 -22.79 44.47 -19.44
N VAL A 75 -22.45 44.87 -18.21
CA VAL A 75 -22.49 46.26 -17.78
C VAL A 75 -21.03 46.69 -17.75
N ASP A 76 -20.64 47.44 -18.78
CA ASP A 76 -19.52 48.35 -18.73
C ASP A 76 -19.84 49.42 -17.68
N ASP A 77 -19.01 49.58 -16.64
CA ASP A 77 -18.79 50.89 -16.04
C ASP A 77 -17.61 50.93 -15.06
N ALA A 78 -16.80 51.96 -15.26
CA ALA A 78 -15.99 52.72 -14.30
C ALA A 78 -14.81 52.03 -13.56
N GLU A 79 -13.65 52.10 -14.22
CA GLU A 79 -12.47 52.86 -13.76
C GLU A 79 -12.57 53.48 -12.35
N MET A 80 -11.81 52.95 -11.39
CA MET A 80 -11.41 53.69 -10.20
C MET A 80 -10.08 53.14 -9.65
N ASP A 81 -9.04 53.98 -9.73
CA ASP A 81 -7.72 53.81 -9.11
C ASP A 81 -7.81 53.57 -7.60
N PRO A 82 -6.84 52.84 -7.01
CA PRO A 82 -6.46 53.06 -5.61
C PRO A 82 -5.05 53.69 -5.51
N PRO A 83 -4.87 54.72 -4.66
CA PRO A 83 -3.56 55.29 -4.40
C PRO A 83 -2.77 54.43 -3.42
N ALA A 84 -1.46 54.49 -3.58
CA ALA A 84 -0.49 54.13 -2.55
C ALA A 84 -0.59 55.10 -1.37
N ASP A 85 -0.49 54.60 -0.14
CA ASP A 85 0.45 55.17 0.84
C ASP A 85 0.66 54.31 2.07
N ASP A 86 1.89 54.43 2.56
CA ASP A 86 2.51 53.86 3.74
C ASP A 86 1.86 54.28 5.07
N GLN A 87 1.91 53.38 6.07
CA GLN A 87 2.23 53.63 7.49
C GLN A 87 2.09 52.29 8.25
N ASN A 88 3.17 51.65 8.70
CA ASN A 88 3.95 51.95 9.91
C ASN A 88 3.12 52.00 11.20
N THR A 89 3.02 50.87 11.91
CA THR A 89 2.86 50.85 13.38
C THR A 89 3.51 49.62 13.98
N SER A 90 4.51 49.89 14.81
CA SER A 90 5.15 49.00 15.78
C SER A 90 4.31 48.83 17.05
N GLY A 91 4.45 47.68 17.70
CA GLY A 91 3.92 47.37 19.04
C GLY A 91 4.15 45.89 19.35
N ALA A 92 5.30 45.49 19.89
CA ALA A 92 5.72 45.55 21.30
C ALA A 92 5.10 44.44 22.18
N ALA A 93 6.01 43.74 22.87
CA ALA A 93 5.89 42.93 24.08
C ALA A 93 5.22 41.54 23.99
N SER A 94 5.99 40.49 24.26
CA SER A 94 5.87 39.76 25.54
C SER A 94 6.99 38.73 25.69
N ALA A 95 7.88 38.97 26.64
CA ALA A 95 8.87 38.01 27.13
C ALA A 95 8.39 37.49 28.50
N CYS A 96 8.17 36.18 28.61
CA CYS A 96 7.88 35.54 29.89
C CYS A 96 9.14 34.89 30.45
N THR A 97 9.68 35.53 31.49
CA THR A 97 10.61 34.99 32.48
C THR A 97 9.80 34.37 33.61
N ILE A 98 10.06 33.10 33.96
CA ILE A 98 9.64 32.47 35.23
C ILE A 98 10.83 31.56 35.60
N SER A 99 11.77 32.00 36.43
CA SER A 99 11.76 32.11 37.91
C SER A 99 11.67 30.76 38.63
N ASN A 100 12.83 30.36 39.16
CA ASN A 100 13.02 29.27 40.12
C ASN A 100 12.31 29.57 41.44
N GLN A 101 11.75 28.55 42.08
CA GLN A 101 11.56 28.53 43.53
C GLN A 101 11.99 27.17 44.09
N ASP A 102 12.85 27.30 45.10
CA ASP A 102 13.31 26.27 46.01
C ASP A 102 12.17 25.65 46.81
N ALA A 103 12.25 24.35 47.04
CA ALA A 103 11.65 23.70 48.19
C ALA A 103 12.60 22.61 48.69
N SER A 104 13.34 22.96 49.73
CA SER A 104 14.10 22.03 50.56
C SER A 104 13.14 21.16 51.37
N GLY A 105 13.32 19.85 51.29
CA GLY A 105 12.67 18.86 52.16
C GLY A 105 13.61 17.68 52.35
N ALA A 106 14.36 17.69 53.45
CA ALA A 106 15.31 16.67 53.82
C ALA A 106 14.62 15.34 54.17
N ILE A 107 15.02 14.25 53.53
CA ILE A 107 14.92 12.90 54.09
C ILE A 107 16.26 12.19 53.86
N SER A 108 16.87 11.85 54.98
CA SER A 108 18.12 11.12 55.15
C SER A 108 17.92 9.63 54.86
N THR A 109 18.64 9.07 53.87
CA THR A 109 18.91 7.62 53.82
C THR A 109 20.23 7.31 53.08
N GLN A 110 21.22 6.85 53.86
CA GLN A 110 22.36 5.97 53.55
C GLN A 110 23.14 6.16 52.24
N GLU A 111 24.33 6.74 52.38
CA GLU A 111 25.47 6.58 51.48
C GLU A 111 25.85 5.09 51.36
N THR A 112 25.58 4.50 50.20
CA THR A 112 26.29 3.30 49.76
C THR A 112 27.19 3.74 48.61
N GLY A 113 28.50 3.71 48.86
CA GLY A 113 29.52 4.17 47.92
C GLY A 113 29.44 3.44 46.58
N ALA A 114 28.91 4.12 45.55
CA ALA A 114 29.10 3.73 44.17
C ALA A 114 30.37 4.39 43.64
N SER A 115 31.40 3.57 43.47
CA SER A 115 32.63 3.87 42.75
C SER A 115 32.32 4.56 41.42
N PRO A 116 33.08 5.59 40.98
CA PRO A 116 32.86 6.24 39.69
C PRO A 116 32.99 5.18 38.60
N SER A 117 31.85 4.77 38.04
CA SER A 117 31.76 3.89 36.88
C SER A 117 32.57 4.53 35.76
N ALA A 118 33.78 4.02 35.55
CA ALA A 118 34.64 4.43 34.47
C ALA A 118 33.87 4.20 33.16
N THR A 119 33.44 5.30 32.54
CA THR A 119 32.78 5.24 31.24
C THR A 119 33.69 4.47 30.29
N PRO A 120 33.23 3.38 29.67
CA PRO A 120 34.07 2.58 28.80
C PRO A 120 34.63 3.50 27.70
N PRO A 121 35.92 3.38 27.34
CA PRO A 121 36.54 4.22 26.33
C PRO A 121 35.74 4.08 25.02
N ALA A 122 35.34 5.20 24.44
CA ALA A 122 34.64 5.21 23.16
C ALA A 122 35.55 4.60 22.09
N GLU A 123 35.09 3.56 21.40
CA GLU A 123 35.86 2.97 20.29
C GLU A 123 35.49 3.71 18.99
N SER A 124 36.49 4.01 18.16
CA SER A 124 36.29 4.70 16.89
C SER A 124 36.05 3.70 15.76
N VAL A 125 34.95 3.88 15.00
CA VAL A 125 34.64 3.06 13.83
C VAL A 125 34.77 3.90 12.56
N ARG A 126 35.38 3.33 11.50
CA ARG A 126 35.44 3.97 10.18
C ARG A 126 34.16 3.68 9.41
N LEU A 127 33.48 4.73 8.97
CA LEU A 127 32.25 4.68 8.17
C LEU A 127 32.55 5.16 6.76
N MET A 128 32.05 4.44 5.76
CA MET A 128 32.09 4.89 4.37
C MET A 128 30.78 5.61 4.04
N ILE A 129 30.88 6.84 3.57
CA ILE A 129 29.75 7.73 3.35
C ILE A 129 29.72 8.09 1.88
N ASN A 130 28.60 7.77 1.24
CA ASN A 130 28.33 8.20 -0.12
C ASN A 130 27.58 9.53 -0.06
N ASP A 131 28.24 10.59 -0.49
CA ASP A 131 27.66 11.93 -0.50
C ASP A 131 26.90 12.19 -1.81
N PHE A 132 25.57 12.29 -1.73
CA PHE A 132 24.68 12.56 -2.85
C PHE A 132 24.25 14.03 -2.96
N ARG A 133 24.86 14.94 -2.19
CA ARG A 133 24.47 16.36 -2.20
C ARG A 133 24.84 17.09 -3.49
N SER A 134 25.78 16.57 -4.26
CA SER A 134 26.17 17.13 -5.54
C SER A 134 25.52 16.37 -6.71
N SER A 135 25.19 17.07 -7.79
CA SER A 135 24.69 16.46 -9.05
C SER A 135 25.77 15.69 -9.82
N ARG A 136 27.00 15.65 -9.29
CA ARG A 136 28.11 14.83 -9.81
C ARG A 136 28.00 13.43 -9.20
N PRO A 137 28.63 12.41 -9.82
CA PRO A 137 28.67 11.06 -9.24
C PRO A 137 29.07 11.12 -7.77
N PRO A 138 28.43 10.30 -6.91
CA PRO A 138 28.58 10.40 -5.46
C PRO A 138 30.05 10.29 -5.07
N ALA A 139 30.57 11.31 -4.38
CA ALA A 139 31.90 11.25 -3.82
C ALA A 139 31.87 10.27 -2.64
N LYS A 140 32.72 9.24 -2.67
CA LYS A 140 32.93 8.35 -1.53
C LYS A 140 33.90 9.03 -0.58
N SER A 141 33.45 9.29 0.63
CA SER A 141 34.30 9.74 1.74
C SER A 141 34.36 8.64 2.80
N VAL A 142 35.52 8.50 3.45
CA VAL A 142 35.68 7.57 4.58
C VAL A 142 35.94 8.42 5.81
N GLU A 143 34.98 8.42 6.73
CA GLU A 143 35.02 9.24 7.93
C GLU A 143 35.15 8.35 9.17
N THR A 144 35.96 8.78 10.14
CA THR A 144 36.11 8.05 11.40
C THR A 144 35.20 8.66 12.44
N VAL A 145 34.20 7.90 12.89
CA VAL A 145 33.18 8.38 13.83
C VAL A 145 33.36 7.63 15.15
N PRO A 146 33.48 8.32 16.29
CA PRO A 146 33.47 7.68 17.60
C PRO A 146 32.08 7.07 17.83
N LEU A 147 32.02 5.76 18.09
CA LEU A 147 30.76 5.09 18.44
C LEU A 147 30.81 4.66 19.90
N VAL A 148 29.65 4.66 20.55
CA VAL A 148 29.53 4.15 21.92
C VAL A 148 28.93 2.75 21.85
N ARG A 149 29.64 1.78 22.42
CA ARG A 149 29.15 0.41 22.54
C ARG A 149 28.07 0.38 23.60
N ILE A 150 26.86 -0.08 23.24
CA ILE A 150 25.80 -0.24 24.23
C ILE A 150 26.01 -1.57 24.95
N GLN A 151 26.21 -1.50 26.27
CA GLN A 151 26.06 -2.68 27.13
C GLN A 151 24.57 -3.01 27.24
N ALA A 152 24.23 -4.29 27.09
CA ALA A 152 22.86 -4.76 26.93
C ALA A 152 21.88 -4.13 27.95
N THR A 153 20.97 -3.28 27.48
CA THR A 153 19.73 -2.97 28.19
C THR A 153 18.68 -4.01 27.82
N GLU A 154 17.65 -4.23 28.62
CA GLU A 154 16.64 -5.31 28.44
C GLU A 154 16.00 -5.39 27.04
N SER A 155 16.03 -4.30 26.26
CA SER A 155 15.51 -4.20 24.89
C SER A 155 16.55 -4.39 23.78
N ALA A 156 17.85 -4.39 24.10
CA ALA A 156 18.96 -4.46 23.15
C ALA A 156 19.83 -5.69 23.48
N ARG A 157 19.95 -6.61 22.52
CA ARG A 157 20.85 -7.77 22.65
C ARG A 157 22.29 -7.29 22.90
N ALA A 158 23.10 -8.07 23.60
CA ALA A 158 24.50 -7.72 23.84
C ALA A 158 25.30 -7.68 22.52
N GLY A 159 26.17 -6.67 22.34
CA GLY A 159 27.09 -6.59 21.20
C GLY A 159 26.77 -5.55 20.12
N TYR A 160 25.86 -4.60 20.38
CA TYR A 160 25.42 -3.61 19.40
C TYR A 160 26.18 -2.29 19.58
N TRP A 161 26.42 -1.60 18.45
CA TRP A 161 26.91 -0.24 18.42
C TRP A 161 25.75 0.69 18.13
N LEU A 162 25.58 1.73 18.95
CA LEU A 162 24.60 2.78 18.67
C LEU A 162 25.35 4.05 18.28
N ALA A 163 25.03 4.57 17.09
CA ALA A 163 25.40 5.91 16.69
C ALA A 163 24.18 6.81 16.89
N SER A 164 24.27 7.79 17.78
CA SER A 164 23.23 8.83 17.83
C SER A 164 23.24 9.59 16.50
N ALA A 165 22.07 9.74 15.87
CA ALA A 165 21.94 10.53 14.64
C ALA A 165 22.49 11.96 14.82
N LYS A 166 22.34 12.53 16.02
CA LYS A 166 22.89 13.84 16.37
C LYS A 166 24.41 13.85 16.39
N GLU A 167 25.05 12.83 16.98
CA GLU A 167 26.51 12.71 17.04
C GLU A 167 27.09 12.49 15.65
N LEU A 168 26.49 11.60 14.87
CA LEU A 168 26.90 11.34 13.49
C LEU A 168 26.81 12.62 12.65
N VAL A 169 25.69 13.34 12.71
CA VAL A 169 25.53 14.63 12.02
C VAL A 169 26.57 15.64 12.52
N THR A 170 26.84 15.71 13.82
CA THR A 170 27.84 16.64 14.39
C THR A 170 29.25 16.34 13.89
N GLN A 171 29.63 15.07 13.80
CA GLN A 171 30.93 14.66 13.24
C GLN A 171 31.00 14.97 11.74
N LEU A 172 29.91 14.74 11.00
CA LEU A 172 29.82 15.08 9.58
C LEU A 172 29.92 16.59 9.31
N GLN A 173 29.46 17.44 10.24
CA GLN A 173 29.63 18.90 10.15
C GLN A 173 31.10 19.34 10.19
N GLY A 174 31.99 18.55 10.82
CA GLY A 174 33.43 18.83 10.89
C GLY A 174 34.22 18.39 9.65
N THR A 175 33.59 17.73 8.69
CA THR A 175 34.23 17.24 7.46
C THR A 175 34.35 18.36 6.42
N CYS A 176 35.11 18.10 5.34
CA CYS A 176 35.32 19.05 4.24
C CYS A 176 34.03 19.46 3.51
N SER A 177 32.91 18.77 3.77
CA SER A 177 31.60 19.08 3.22
C SER A 177 30.57 19.19 4.36
N ALA A 178 30.59 20.30 5.09
CA ALA A 178 29.62 20.58 6.16
C ALA A 178 28.16 20.45 5.67
N LEU A 179 27.30 19.86 6.49
CA LEU A 179 25.89 19.62 6.18
C LEU A 179 25.13 20.95 6.26
N ARG A 180 24.43 21.34 5.19
CA ARG A 180 23.54 22.53 5.21
C ARG A 180 22.09 22.05 5.31
N GLY A 181 21.23 22.81 6.00
CA GLY A 181 19.80 22.50 6.09
C GLY A 181 19.44 21.19 6.82
N ALA A 182 18.19 20.76 6.67
CA ALA A 182 17.70 19.52 7.27
C ALA A 182 18.25 18.30 6.52
N VAL A 183 18.74 17.32 7.27
CA VAL A 183 19.43 16.14 6.73
C VAL A 183 18.76 14.87 7.22
N ARG A 184 18.67 13.88 6.33
CA ARG A 184 18.25 12.52 6.64
C ARG A 184 19.42 11.55 6.45
N VAL A 185 19.60 10.65 7.41
CA VAL A 185 20.63 9.62 7.40
C VAL A 185 19.96 8.25 7.26
N ALA A 186 20.42 7.42 6.33
CA ALA A 186 19.86 6.08 6.11
C ALA A 186 20.87 4.94 5.90
N VAL A 187 20.46 3.79 6.44
CA VAL A 187 20.83 2.37 6.28
C VAL A 187 20.48 1.70 4.95
N PRO A 188 21.42 1.06 4.24
CA PRO A 188 21.17 -0.18 3.53
C PRO A 188 20.21 -1.12 4.23
N ASP A 189 19.07 -1.53 3.67
CA ASP A 189 18.57 -2.82 4.11
C ASP A 189 19.50 -3.91 3.55
N PRO A 190 20.02 -4.82 4.39
CA PRO A 190 20.93 -5.87 3.92
C PRO A 190 20.27 -6.85 2.95
N VAL A 191 18.94 -6.89 2.89
CA VAL A 191 18.16 -7.75 1.98
C VAL A 191 17.70 -6.99 0.73
N ASP A 192 17.53 -5.66 0.81
CA ASP A 192 17.08 -4.81 -0.29
C ASP A 192 17.87 -3.49 -0.35
N SER A 193 18.85 -3.40 -1.25
CA SER A 193 19.69 -2.21 -1.43
C SER A 193 18.93 -0.96 -1.89
N ASP A 194 17.71 -1.12 -2.43
CA ASP A 194 16.84 -0.01 -2.84
C ASP A 194 16.01 0.53 -1.65
N TYR A 195 15.89 -0.26 -0.58
CA TYR A 195 15.21 0.15 0.65
C TYR A 195 16.18 0.83 1.62
N ARG A 196 15.84 2.05 2.02
CA ARG A 196 16.64 2.88 2.91
C ARG A 196 15.98 2.93 4.29
N GLN A 197 16.60 2.30 5.28
CA GLN A 197 16.19 2.40 6.67
C GLN A 197 16.79 3.65 7.30
N TYR A 198 15.99 4.70 7.50
CA TYR A 198 16.41 5.88 8.25
C TYR A 198 16.58 5.46 9.72
N PHE A 199 17.81 5.54 10.25
CA PHE A 199 18.19 4.81 11.46
C PHE A 199 17.38 5.12 12.72
N ALA A 200 17.35 4.10 13.60
CA ALA A 200 18.01 4.23 14.90
C ALA A 200 18.96 3.05 15.28
N MET A 201 19.02 1.89 14.59
CA MET A 201 19.85 0.73 15.04
C MET A 201 20.44 -0.10 13.87
N CYS A 202 21.71 -0.55 14.00
CA CYS A 202 22.36 -1.50 13.07
C CYS A 202 22.72 -2.83 13.77
N TRP A 203 22.80 -3.92 12.99
CA TRP A 203 23.06 -5.29 13.46
C TRP A 203 24.52 -5.70 13.22
N VAL A 204 25.11 -6.46 14.15
CA VAL A 204 26.51 -6.91 14.06
C VAL A 204 26.68 -8.32 13.49
N ASP A 205 25.65 -9.16 13.50
CA ASP A 205 25.80 -10.56 13.08
C ASP A 205 25.73 -10.73 11.56
N ARG A 206 26.80 -10.31 10.87
CA ARG A 206 27.40 -10.96 9.67
C ARG A 206 28.57 -10.21 9.02
N ALA A 207 29.08 -9.13 9.60
CA ALA A 207 30.34 -8.56 9.16
C ALA A 207 31.48 -9.12 10.01
N ASN A 208 32.43 -9.80 9.37
CA ASN A 208 33.78 -9.90 9.86
C ASN A 208 34.32 -8.47 10.07
N LEU A 209 34.11 -7.91 11.27
CA LEU A 209 34.91 -6.78 11.72
C LEU A 209 36.29 -7.36 12.06
N ALA A 210 37.12 -7.44 11.03
CA ALA A 210 38.56 -7.58 11.17
C ALA A 210 39.06 -6.34 11.92
N VAL A 211 39.01 -6.41 13.25
CA VAL A 211 39.95 -5.68 14.07
C VAL A 211 41.32 -6.28 13.72
N THR A 212 42.13 -5.45 13.07
CA THR A 212 43.51 -5.66 12.60
C THR A 212 43.73 -6.28 11.21
N ARG A 213 44.48 -5.49 10.42
CA ARG A 213 45.24 -5.79 9.19
C ARG A 213 44.46 -6.02 7.89
N ALA A 214 44.45 -4.96 7.09
CA ALA A 214 44.52 -4.96 5.62
C ALA A 214 43.75 -6.09 4.92
N VAL A 215 42.42 -6.01 4.94
CA VAL A 215 41.56 -6.79 4.03
C VAL A 215 40.76 -5.79 3.17
N LYS A 216 40.65 -6.12 1.87
CA LYS A 216 39.97 -5.32 0.83
C LYS A 216 38.56 -4.90 1.29
N PRO A 217 38.11 -3.68 0.97
CA PRO A 217 36.80 -3.19 1.37
C PRO A 217 35.71 -3.78 0.45
N GLU A 218 35.08 -4.87 0.87
CA GLU A 218 33.82 -5.33 0.26
C GLU A 218 32.63 -4.67 0.99
N MET A 219 32.02 -3.72 0.28
CA MET A 219 30.62 -3.23 0.22
C MET A 219 29.74 -2.98 1.47
N ASP A 220 30.08 -3.35 2.72
CA ASP A 220 28.98 -3.55 3.70
C ASP A 220 28.65 -2.41 4.69
N ASN A 221 29.13 -1.18 4.51
CA ASN A 221 28.73 -0.07 5.40
C ASN A 221 28.60 1.26 4.65
N LEU A 222 27.46 1.46 3.97
CA LEU A 222 27.17 2.63 3.14
C LEU A 222 26.13 3.53 3.81
N LEU A 223 26.55 4.67 4.32
CA LEU A 223 25.64 5.69 4.86
C LEU A 223 25.20 6.67 3.76
N PHE A 224 23.90 6.89 3.64
CA PHE A 224 23.30 7.83 2.69
C PHE A 224 22.81 9.09 3.41
N VAL A 225 23.18 10.25 2.88
CA VAL A 225 22.85 11.56 3.45
C VAL A 225 22.09 12.39 2.40
N GLU A 226 20.83 12.73 2.69
CA GLU A 226 19.98 13.53 1.80
C GLU A 226 19.56 14.85 2.47
N GLN A 227 19.65 15.96 1.74
CA GLN A 227 19.34 17.31 2.22
C GLN A 227 17.96 17.75 1.75
N SER A 228 17.01 17.96 2.66
CA SER A 228 15.65 18.42 2.32
C SER A 228 15.57 19.94 2.40
N GLY A 229 15.47 20.62 1.25
CA GLY A 229 15.37 22.10 1.22
C GLY A 229 15.07 22.76 -0.13
N ILE A 230 14.88 22.02 -1.22
CA ILE A 230 14.41 22.62 -2.48
C ILE A 230 12.91 22.31 -2.60
N PRO A 231 12.00 23.33 -2.64
CA PRO A 231 10.58 23.10 -2.78
C PRO A 231 10.29 22.51 -4.16
N TYR A 232 9.99 21.22 -4.20
CA TYR A 232 9.71 20.49 -5.43
C TYR A 232 8.20 20.59 -5.74
N ALA A 233 7.86 21.30 -6.82
CA ALA A 233 6.50 21.29 -7.37
C ALA A 233 6.14 19.88 -7.87
N PRO A 234 4.91 19.38 -7.63
CA PRO A 234 4.54 18.02 -7.98
C PRO A 234 4.27 17.93 -9.49
N HIS A 235 5.32 17.70 -10.28
CA HIS A 235 5.12 17.11 -11.59
C HIS A 235 4.82 15.62 -11.41
N GLU A 236 3.61 15.22 -11.82
CA GLU A 236 3.22 13.83 -12.08
C GLU A 236 4.17 13.20 -13.11
N ARG A 237 5.38 12.84 -12.68
CA ARG A 237 6.21 11.89 -13.42
C ARG A 237 5.63 10.52 -13.13
N LYS A 238 5.01 9.93 -14.16
CA LYS A 238 4.87 8.48 -14.25
C LYS A 238 6.26 7.89 -13.96
N HIS A 239 6.42 7.29 -12.78
CA HIS A 239 7.65 6.62 -12.41
C HIS A 239 7.88 5.50 -13.44
N TYR A 240 8.78 5.74 -14.39
CA TYR A 240 9.45 4.66 -15.08
C TYR A 240 10.30 3.96 -14.02
N ARG A 241 9.81 2.79 -13.60
CA ARG A 241 10.55 1.86 -12.75
C ARG A 241 11.83 1.49 -13.49
N ALA A 242 12.98 1.89 -12.96
CA ALA A 242 14.24 1.27 -13.34
C ALA A 242 14.12 -0.24 -13.00
N PRO A 243 14.43 -1.15 -13.93
CA PRO A 243 14.47 -2.58 -13.63
C PRO A 243 15.45 -2.80 -12.46
N SER A 244 15.00 -3.47 -11.39
CA SER A 244 15.86 -3.79 -10.24
C SER A 244 16.98 -4.72 -10.69
N GLU A 245 18.21 -4.44 -10.29
CA GLU A 245 19.46 -5.09 -10.73
C GLU A 245 19.63 -6.56 -10.31
N SER A 246 18.65 -7.16 -9.61
CA SER A 246 18.65 -8.59 -9.27
C SER A 246 17.92 -9.47 -10.32
N GLU A 247 17.69 -8.96 -11.54
CA GLU A 247 17.26 -9.82 -12.65
C GLU A 247 18.47 -10.67 -13.09
N PRO A 248 18.34 -12.00 -13.28
CA PRO A 248 19.34 -12.70 -14.06
C PRO A 248 19.38 -11.97 -15.40
N GLU A 249 20.54 -11.42 -15.74
CA GLU A 249 20.79 -10.70 -17.00
C GLU A 249 20.39 -11.64 -18.14
N SER A 250 19.12 -11.62 -18.52
CA SER A 250 18.67 -12.22 -19.74
C SER A 250 19.16 -11.27 -20.80
N GLU A 251 20.44 -11.43 -21.14
CA GLU A 251 21.22 -10.83 -22.21
C GLU A 251 20.32 -9.85 -22.98
N ILE A 252 20.24 -8.61 -22.49
CA ILE A 252 19.50 -7.56 -23.20
C ILE A 252 20.36 -7.31 -24.43
N LYS A 253 20.16 -8.13 -25.46
CA LYS A 253 20.78 -7.94 -26.76
C LYS A 253 20.32 -6.57 -27.21
N THR A 254 21.21 -5.61 -27.12
CA THR A 254 21.02 -4.28 -27.69
C THR A 254 20.98 -4.49 -29.19
N TYR A 255 19.78 -4.58 -29.75
CA TYR A 255 19.59 -4.71 -31.18
C TYR A 255 19.90 -3.37 -31.84
N ASP A 256 20.75 -3.38 -32.87
CA ASP A 256 20.95 -2.21 -33.72
C ASP A 256 19.64 -1.92 -34.47
N VAL A 257 19.01 -0.79 -34.13
CA VAL A 257 17.75 -0.33 -34.71
C VAL A 257 17.89 -0.06 -36.22
N ASN A 258 19.13 0.10 -36.72
CA ASN A 258 19.41 0.31 -38.14
C ASN A 258 19.63 -0.99 -38.93
N SER A 259 19.59 -2.15 -38.27
CA SER A 259 19.71 -3.43 -38.98
C SER A 259 18.49 -3.65 -39.89
N LYS A 260 18.72 -3.96 -41.17
CA LYS A 260 17.66 -4.33 -42.14
C LYS A 260 16.85 -5.54 -41.70
N ASP A 261 17.38 -6.35 -40.80
CA ASP A 261 16.73 -7.54 -40.24
C ASP A 261 15.92 -7.23 -38.97
N PHE A 262 15.90 -5.98 -38.51
CA PHE A 262 15.15 -5.60 -37.33
C PHE A 262 13.64 -5.68 -37.60
N LYS A 263 12.96 -6.55 -36.84
CA LYS A 263 11.51 -6.74 -36.89
C LYS A 263 10.87 -6.25 -35.58
N PRO A 264 10.54 -4.93 -35.47
CA PRO A 264 10.03 -4.34 -34.23
C PRO A 264 8.81 -5.07 -33.65
N LEU A 265 7.88 -5.50 -34.52
CA LEU A 265 6.67 -6.22 -34.11
C LEU A 265 6.98 -7.60 -33.51
N GLU A 266 8.00 -8.29 -34.03
CA GLU A 266 8.39 -9.59 -33.50
C GLU A 266 9.06 -9.45 -32.13
N GLN A 267 9.90 -8.43 -31.95
CA GLN A 267 10.51 -8.11 -30.66
C GLN A 267 9.45 -7.73 -29.63
N ALA A 268 8.47 -6.88 -29.99
CA ALA A 268 7.36 -6.52 -29.11
C ALA A 268 6.54 -7.75 -28.68
N ARG A 269 6.29 -8.69 -29.61
CA ARG A 269 5.63 -9.98 -29.31
C ARG A 269 6.47 -10.86 -28.37
N ARG A 270 7.78 -10.96 -28.58
CA ARG A 270 8.69 -11.70 -27.69
C ARG A 270 8.71 -11.09 -26.29
N HIS A 271 8.81 -9.77 -26.17
CA HIS A 271 8.77 -9.06 -24.89
C HIS A 271 7.42 -9.24 -24.19
N SER A 272 6.30 -9.13 -24.90
CA SER A 272 4.96 -9.37 -24.32
C SER A 272 4.80 -10.81 -23.83
N LYS A 273 5.29 -11.81 -24.59
CA LYS A 273 5.32 -13.22 -24.16
C LYS A 273 6.19 -13.40 -22.91
N ALA A 274 7.39 -12.82 -22.89
CA ALA A 274 8.30 -12.89 -21.74
C ALA A 274 7.68 -12.26 -20.49
N LEU A 275 7.05 -11.09 -20.62
CA LEU A 275 6.36 -10.42 -19.52
C LEU A 275 5.18 -11.24 -19.00
N LYS A 276 4.40 -11.86 -19.91
CA LYS A 276 3.31 -12.77 -19.53
C LYS A 276 3.83 -14.00 -18.79
N LYS A 277 4.94 -14.60 -19.26
CA LYS A 277 5.62 -15.71 -18.59
C LYS A 277 6.11 -15.30 -17.19
N ARG A 278 6.82 -14.17 -17.06
CA ARG A 278 7.26 -13.63 -15.76
C ARG A 278 6.08 -13.37 -14.81
N LYS A 279 4.96 -12.85 -15.32
CA LYS A 279 3.74 -12.63 -14.53
C LYS A 279 3.08 -13.94 -14.08
N MET A 280 3.14 -14.98 -14.91
CA MET A 280 2.65 -16.31 -14.54
C MET A 280 3.54 -16.92 -13.46
N GLN A 281 4.87 -16.89 -13.65
CA GLN A 281 5.83 -17.38 -12.65
C GLN A 281 5.62 -16.70 -11.30
N ARG A 282 5.55 -15.36 -11.25
CA ARG A 282 5.28 -14.63 -10.01
C ARG A 282 3.98 -15.04 -9.33
N ALA A 283 2.95 -15.37 -10.12
CA ALA A 283 1.68 -15.84 -9.56
C ALA A 283 1.78 -17.28 -9.05
N GLU A 284 2.62 -18.12 -9.65
CA GLU A 284 2.93 -19.47 -9.16
C GLU A 284 3.73 -19.42 -7.86
N ASP A 285 4.77 -18.58 -7.81
CA ASP A 285 5.57 -18.35 -6.59
C ASP A 285 4.69 -17.79 -5.44
N GLU A 286 3.75 -16.89 -5.74
CA GLU A 286 2.77 -16.36 -4.78
C GLU A 286 1.82 -17.46 -4.27
N ILE A 287 1.42 -18.39 -5.14
CA ILE A 287 0.57 -19.53 -4.77
C ILE A 287 1.34 -20.50 -3.87
N GLU A 288 2.57 -20.86 -4.23
CA GLU A 288 3.42 -21.78 -3.46
C GLU A 288 3.71 -21.20 -2.06
N TRP A 289 4.04 -19.91 -1.99
CA TRP A 289 4.22 -19.23 -0.71
C TRP A 289 2.96 -19.27 0.16
N LEU A 290 1.78 -19.03 -0.43
CA LEU A 290 0.51 -19.11 0.30
C LEU A 290 0.18 -20.54 0.73
N GLN A 291 0.52 -21.56 -0.07
CA GLN A 291 0.36 -22.97 0.30
C GLN A 291 1.22 -23.34 1.50
N LEU A 292 2.48 -22.91 1.51
CA LEU A 292 3.37 -23.10 2.66
C LEU A 292 2.77 -22.44 3.91
N ARG A 293 2.33 -21.18 3.79
CA ARG A 293 1.67 -20.46 4.90
C ARG A 293 0.35 -21.08 5.35
N ALA A 294 -0.39 -21.72 4.46
CA ALA A 294 -1.60 -22.45 4.83
C ALA A 294 -1.22 -23.69 5.65
N SER A 295 -0.18 -24.42 5.26
CA SER A 295 0.26 -25.63 5.96
C SER A 295 0.77 -25.40 7.39
N GLU A 296 1.30 -24.22 7.66
CA GLU A 296 1.74 -23.80 9.00
C GLU A 296 0.59 -23.46 9.95
N ARG A 297 -0.66 -23.34 9.45
CA ARG A 297 -1.79 -22.89 10.27
C ARG A 297 -2.56 -24.02 10.95
N PRO A 298 -3.04 -23.78 12.18
CA PRO A 298 -3.94 -24.71 12.84
C PRO A 298 -5.23 -24.87 12.02
N GLY A 299 -5.71 -26.11 11.91
CA GLY A 299 -6.90 -26.47 11.13
C GLY A 299 -6.63 -26.79 9.66
N TYR A 300 -5.42 -26.56 9.13
CA TYR A 300 -5.10 -26.90 7.74
C TYR A 300 -5.20 -28.40 7.45
N SER A 301 -4.64 -29.24 8.33
CA SER A 301 -4.70 -30.69 8.19
C SER A 301 -6.14 -31.23 8.17
N GLU A 302 -6.98 -30.71 9.07
CA GLU A 302 -8.41 -31.04 9.10
C GLU A 302 -9.10 -30.59 7.81
N TYR A 303 -8.85 -29.35 7.37
CA TYR A 303 -9.37 -28.80 6.13
C TYR A 303 -9.00 -29.67 4.92
N THR A 304 -7.72 -30.04 4.77
CA THR A 304 -7.26 -30.87 3.65
C THR A 304 -7.84 -32.29 3.71
N ASN A 305 -7.96 -32.87 4.90
CA ASN A 305 -8.54 -34.21 5.08
C ASN A 305 -10.01 -34.27 4.68
N ASN A 306 -10.71 -33.14 4.83
CA ASN A 306 -12.11 -33.04 4.52
C ASN A 306 -12.38 -32.53 3.09
N GLN A 307 -11.37 -32.10 2.33
CA GLN A 307 -11.55 -31.68 0.93
C GLN A 307 -12.09 -32.82 0.07
N GLY A 308 -13.11 -32.52 -0.75
CA GLY A 308 -13.72 -33.48 -1.66
C GLY A 308 -14.61 -34.54 -1.00
N ARG A 309 -14.75 -34.52 0.34
CA ARG A 309 -15.63 -35.42 1.09
C ARG A 309 -16.93 -34.73 1.44
N VAL A 310 -18.00 -35.51 1.56
CA VAL A 310 -19.24 -35.03 2.19
C VAL A 310 -18.95 -34.84 3.67
N GLN A 311 -19.05 -33.60 4.14
CA GLN A 311 -18.79 -33.22 5.52
C GLN A 311 -20.12 -33.03 6.25
N GLN A 312 -20.15 -33.42 7.53
CA GLN A 312 -21.20 -32.99 8.46
C GLN A 312 -21.14 -31.47 8.66
N ASN A 313 -22.23 -30.87 9.16
CA ASN A 313 -22.36 -29.42 9.30
C ASN A 313 -21.22 -28.81 10.13
N ALA A 314 -20.87 -29.44 11.26
CA ALA A 314 -19.75 -29.03 12.08
C ALA A 314 -18.41 -29.01 11.31
N GLY A 315 -18.16 -30.03 10.47
CA GLY A 315 -16.98 -30.10 9.61
C GLY A 315 -16.95 -29.02 8.53
N VAL A 316 -18.11 -28.72 7.93
CA VAL A 316 -18.27 -27.61 6.98
C VAL A 316 -17.92 -26.28 7.63
N VAL A 317 -18.44 -26.02 8.83
CA VAL A 317 -18.20 -24.77 9.57
C VAL A 317 -16.72 -24.63 9.92
N ARG A 318 -16.05 -25.72 10.33
CA ARG A 318 -14.60 -25.73 10.57
C ARG A 318 -13.81 -25.40 9.30
N SER A 319 -14.18 -26.01 8.16
CA SER A 319 -13.57 -25.72 6.86
C SER A 319 -13.78 -24.25 6.44
N TRP A 320 -14.99 -23.71 6.58
CA TRP A 320 -15.29 -22.31 6.28
C TRP A 320 -14.51 -21.35 7.16
N ARG A 321 -14.41 -21.63 8.46
CA ARG A 321 -13.64 -20.82 9.42
C ARG A 321 -12.17 -20.76 9.01
N PHE A 322 -11.57 -21.89 8.62
CA PHE A 322 -10.20 -21.91 8.12
C PHE A 322 -10.04 -21.06 6.85
N ILE A 323 -10.88 -21.30 5.83
CA ILE A 323 -10.82 -20.57 4.55
C ILE A 323 -10.97 -19.05 4.76
N ALA A 324 -11.97 -18.64 5.54
CA ALA A 324 -12.30 -17.24 5.74
C ALA A 324 -11.25 -16.50 6.57
N SER A 325 -10.71 -17.13 7.63
CA SER A 325 -9.61 -16.55 8.41
C SER A 325 -8.33 -16.42 7.59
N PHE A 326 -8.00 -17.44 6.79
CA PHE A 326 -6.88 -17.38 5.85
C PHE A 326 -7.06 -16.26 4.81
N SER A 327 -8.27 -16.14 4.25
CA SER A 327 -8.61 -15.05 3.32
C SER A 327 -8.45 -13.69 3.96
N ALA A 328 -9.01 -13.48 5.16
CA ALA A 328 -8.92 -12.21 5.89
C ALA A 328 -7.47 -11.80 6.17
N ASP A 329 -6.62 -12.78 6.50
CA ASP A 329 -5.23 -12.51 6.84
C ASP A 329 -4.34 -12.21 5.64
N TYR A 330 -4.63 -12.71 4.44
CA TYR A 330 -3.76 -12.49 3.29
C TYR A 330 -4.37 -11.58 2.23
N PHE A 331 -5.69 -11.43 2.18
CA PHE A 331 -6.34 -10.56 1.21
C PHE A 331 -5.88 -9.11 1.40
N ARG A 332 -5.44 -8.49 0.30
CA ARG A 332 -4.90 -7.13 0.26
C ARG A 332 -3.57 -6.89 0.99
N LYS A 333 -2.95 -7.91 1.58
CA LYS A 333 -1.55 -7.79 2.04
C LYS A 333 -0.61 -7.73 0.84
N THR A 334 0.47 -6.98 0.98
CA THR A 334 1.59 -6.93 0.04
C THR A 334 2.65 -7.90 0.52
N LEU A 335 3.14 -8.77 -0.37
CA LEU A 335 4.30 -9.61 -0.08
C LEU A 335 5.53 -8.70 0.03
N GLY A 336 5.97 -8.46 1.27
CA GLY A 336 7.09 -7.56 1.59
C GLY A 336 8.42 -7.94 0.93
N ILE A 337 8.52 -9.12 0.31
CA ILE A 337 9.76 -9.62 -0.25
C ILE A 337 9.99 -9.09 -1.67
N GLN A 338 8.97 -8.91 -2.53
CA GLN A 338 9.18 -8.51 -3.95
C GLN A 338 8.00 -7.80 -4.65
N GLY A 339 6.87 -7.55 -3.99
CA GLY A 339 5.62 -7.19 -4.67
C GLY A 339 4.89 -5.97 -4.10
N THR A 340 4.77 -4.90 -4.89
CA THR A 340 3.78 -3.82 -4.66
C THR A 340 2.34 -4.28 -4.89
N ASN A 341 2.15 -5.46 -5.48
CA ASN A 341 0.83 -5.98 -5.79
C ASN A 341 0.19 -6.58 -4.54
N LYS A 342 -1.02 -6.12 -4.26
CA LYS A 342 -1.90 -6.69 -3.24
C LYS A 342 -2.34 -8.09 -3.65
N ILE A 343 -2.24 -9.05 -2.73
CA ILE A 343 -2.73 -10.42 -2.91
C ILE A 343 -4.23 -10.39 -3.22
N LYS A 344 -4.64 -11.05 -4.30
CA LYS A 344 -6.03 -11.12 -4.75
C LYS A 344 -6.70 -12.41 -4.27
N LYS A 345 -8.00 -12.37 -4.01
CA LYS A 345 -8.82 -13.55 -3.66
C LYS A 345 -8.66 -14.73 -4.63
N LYS A 346 -8.45 -14.46 -5.93
CA LYS A 346 -8.20 -15.52 -6.93
C LYS A 346 -6.92 -16.32 -6.65
N VAL A 347 -5.88 -15.67 -6.12
CA VAL A 347 -4.61 -16.33 -5.79
C VAL A 347 -4.78 -17.16 -4.52
N ILE A 348 -5.46 -16.60 -3.50
CA ILE A 348 -5.82 -17.31 -2.26
C ILE A 348 -6.66 -18.56 -2.56
N ALA A 349 -7.69 -18.44 -3.39
CA ALA A 349 -8.53 -19.57 -3.78
C ALA A 349 -7.71 -20.68 -4.46
N LYS A 350 -6.79 -20.32 -5.36
CA LYS A 350 -5.87 -21.28 -5.99
C LYS A 350 -4.92 -21.92 -4.99
N ALA A 351 -4.36 -21.16 -4.07
CA ALA A 351 -3.46 -21.68 -3.03
C ALA A 351 -4.17 -22.71 -2.14
N LEU A 352 -5.42 -22.44 -1.76
CA LEU A 352 -6.25 -23.36 -1.00
C LEU A 352 -6.86 -24.50 -1.84
N ASN A 353 -6.57 -24.57 -3.14
CA ASN A 353 -7.15 -25.55 -4.06
C ASN A 353 -8.70 -25.55 -4.08
N ILE A 354 -9.31 -24.36 -4.06
CA ILE A 354 -10.78 -24.18 -4.13
C ILE A 354 -11.19 -23.21 -5.23
N GLY A 355 -12.47 -23.27 -5.63
CA GLY A 355 -13.07 -22.28 -6.52
C GLY A 355 -13.21 -20.91 -5.85
N THR A 356 -13.17 -19.84 -6.64
CA THR A 356 -13.42 -18.48 -6.13
C THR A 356 -14.84 -18.31 -5.58
N THR A 357 -15.81 -19.05 -6.14
CA THR A 357 -17.18 -19.11 -5.60
C THR A 357 -17.20 -19.75 -4.23
N SER A 358 -16.50 -20.88 -4.04
CA SER A 358 -16.41 -21.56 -2.75
C SER A 358 -15.71 -20.72 -1.68
N LEU A 359 -14.73 -19.90 -2.06
CA LEU A 359 -14.13 -18.91 -1.16
C LEU A 359 -15.16 -17.89 -0.68
N ALA A 360 -15.98 -17.35 -1.59
CA ALA A 360 -17.04 -16.41 -1.23
C ALA A 360 -18.17 -17.06 -0.41
N GLU A 361 -18.54 -18.30 -0.74
CA GLU A 361 -19.48 -19.12 0.03
C GLU A 361 -18.97 -19.35 1.46
N ALA A 362 -17.67 -19.66 1.64
CA ALA A 362 -17.07 -19.84 2.95
C ALA A 362 -17.04 -18.54 3.78
N GLU A 363 -16.68 -17.41 3.16
CA GLU A 363 -16.72 -16.10 3.81
C GLU A 363 -18.14 -15.71 4.25
N ASN A 364 -19.16 -15.96 3.42
CA ASN A 364 -20.55 -15.69 3.78
C ASN A 364 -21.07 -16.69 4.83
N GLY A 365 -20.74 -17.97 4.67
CA GLY A 365 -21.14 -19.04 5.58
C GLY A 365 -20.62 -18.82 6.99
N ILE A 366 -19.34 -18.43 7.14
CA ILE A 366 -18.80 -18.12 8.48
C ILE A 366 -19.41 -16.85 9.07
N ARG A 367 -19.72 -15.83 8.24
CA ARG A 367 -20.40 -14.61 8.70
C ARG A 367 -21.76 -14.97 9.30
N LEU A 368 -22.54 -15.78 8.59
CA LEU A 368 -23.86 -16.23 9.03
C LEU A 368 -23.77 -17.15 10.27
N ALA A 369 -22.82 -18.09 10.28
CA ALA A 369 -22.61 -18.97 11.43
C ALA A 369 -22.18 -18.19 12.69
N ASN A 370 -21.38 -17.13 12.56
CA ASN A 370 -21.03 -16.26 13.68
C ASN A 370 -22.18 -15.31 14.08
N LEU A 371 -23.10 -15.01 13.17
CA LEU A 371 -24.25 -14.15 13.43
C LEU A 371 -25.35 -14.89 14.20
N PHE A 372 -25.69 -16.11 13.76
CA PHE A 372 -26.81 -16.91 14.26
C PHE A 372 -26.40 -18.11 15.12
N GLY A 373 -25.14 -18.53 15.09
CA GLY A 373 -24.63 -19.62 15.91
C GLY A 373 -24.40 -19.21 17.38
N ALA A 374 -23.86 -20.14 18.17
CA ALA A 374 -23.71 -19.97 19.61
C ALA A 374 -22.81 -18.77 19.95
N GLY A 375 -23.31 -17.86 20.79
CA GLY A 375 -22.66 -16.61 21.15
C GLY A 375 -22.74 -15.51 20.07
N GLY A 376 -23.49 -15.74 18.99
CA GLY A 376 -23.73 -14.74 17.95
C GLY A 376 -24.67 -13.62 18.40
N SER A 377 -24.56 -12.44 17.76
CA SER A 377 -25.42 -11.29 18.09
C SER A 377 -26.91 -11.52 17.84
N ARG A 378 -27.26 -12.54 17.04
CA ARG A 378 -28.62 -12.99 16.77
C ARG A 378 -28.70 -14.50 16.94
N GLU A 379 -28.13 -15.02 18.04
CA GLU A 379 -28.14 -16.45 18.32
C GLU A 379 -29.56 -17.04 18.20
N ALA A 380 -29.67 -18.09 17.39
CA ALA A 380 -30.91 -18.81 17.14
C ALA A 380 -30.71 -20.28 17.53
N PRO A 381 -31.39 -20.79 18.58
CA PRO A 381 -31.18 -22.15 19.08
C PRO A 381 -31.28 -23.24 18.01
N GLU A 382 -32.20 -23.08 17.05
CA GLU A 382 -32.38 -24.02 15.93
C GLU A 382 -31.16 -24.02 15.00
N VAL A 383 -30.59 -22.85 14.74
CA VAL A 383 -29.38 -22.73 13.93
C VAL A 383 -28.18 -23.29 14.68
N VAL A 384 -28.09 -23.07 16.00
CA VAL A 384 -27.04 -23.65 16.86
C VAL A 384 -27.07 -25.17 16.80
N GLU A 385 -28.26 -25.76 16.94
CA GLU A 385 -28.46 -27.21 16.84
C GLU A 385 -28.01 -27.72 15.47
N VAL A 386 -28.50 -27.12 14.37
CA VAL A 386 -28.11 -27.52 13.01
C VAL A 386 -26.60 -27.39 12.75
N LEU A 387 -25.94 -26.37 13.30
CA LEU A 387 -24.49 -26.19 13.16
C LEU A 387 -23.69 -27.20 13.99
N ALA A 388 -24.22 -27.65 15.13
CA ALA A 388 -23.62 -28.63 16.03
C ALA A 388 -23.91 -30.08 15.61
N GLU A 389 -24.98 -30.30 14.86
CA GLU A 389 -25.47 -31.63 14.52
C GLU A 389 -24.47 -32.43 13.69
N SER A 390 -24.17 -33.62 14.17
CA SER A 390 -23.22 -34.56 13.56
C SER A 390 -23.95 -35.64 12.75
N ASP A 391 -25.13 -36.09 13.17
CA ASP A 391 -25.64 -37.40 12.74
C ASP A 391 -26.93 -37.39 11.90
N SER A 392 -27.58 -36.25 11.65
CA SER A 392 -28.82 -36.22 10.85
C SER A 392 -28.56 -35.86 9.39
N GLU A 393 -29.60 -36.04 8.57
CA GLU A 393 -29.71 -35.74 7.14
C GLU A 393 -29.18 -34.32 6.80
N SER A 394 -27.86 -34.19 6.72
CA SER A 394 -27.18 -32.92 6.54
C SER A 394 -27.73 -32.25 5.28
N PRO A 395 -28.02 -30.94 5.30
CA PRO A 395 -28.63 -30.20 4.21
C PRO A 395 -27.73 -30.16 2.96
N GLY A 396 -27.51 -31.27 2.27
CA GLY A 396 -26.75 -31.35 1.02
C GLY A 396 -25.30 -30.85 1.11
N GLY A 397 -24.64 -31.00 2.26
CA GLY A 397 -23.28 -30.53 2.51
C GLY A 397 -23.15 -29.00 2.54
N ALA A 398 -21.97 -28.47 2.19
CA ALA A 398 -21.68 -27.04 2.37
C ALA A 398 -22.67 -26.09 1.69
N ARG A 399 -23.14 -26.43 0.48
CA ARG A 399 -24.06 -25.57 -0.26
C ARG A 399 -25.46 -25.51 0.34
N GLY A 400 -26.02 -26.64 0.76
CA GLY A 400 -27.36 -26.59 1.33
C GLY A 400 -27.35 -26.11 2.78
N LEU A 401 -26.26 -26.30 3.55
CA LEU A 401 -26.06 -25.58 4.81
C LEU A 401 -26.04 -24.06 4.58
N LEU A 402 -25.31 -23.58 3.57
CA LEU A 402 -25.31 -22.15 3.23
C LEU A 402 -26.70 -21.67 2.80
N LYS A 403 -27.43 -22.47 2.00
CA LYS A 403 -28.80 -22.15 1.58
C LYS A 403 -29.74 -22.05 2.78
N TYR A 404 -29.63 -22.97 3.75
CA TYR A 404 -30.38 -22.93 5.00
C TYR A 404 -30.10 -21.63 5.76
N LEU A 405 -28.82 -21.29 6.00
CA LEU A 405 -28.45 -20.06 6.72
C LEU A 405 -28.90 -18.78 6.01
N VAL A 406 -28.83 -18.74 4.67
CA VAL A 406 -29.31 -17.59 3.88
C VAL A 406 -30.85 -17.51 3.89
N GLY A 407 -31.54 -18.65 3.90
CA GLY A 407 -33.00 -18.69 4.08
C GLY A 407 -33.39 -18.14 5.45
N TRP A 408 -32.70 -18.61 6.49
CA TRP A 408 -32.90 -18.14 7.86
C TRP A 408 -32.71 -16.62 7.99
N GLU A 409 -31.65 -16.05 7.41
CA GLU A 409 -31.41 -14.61 7.41
C GLU A 409 -32.59 -13.85 6.79
N LYS A 410 -33.14 -14.32 5.67
CA LYS A 410 -34.27 -13.67 5.00
C LYS A 410 -35.57 -13.73 5.78
N ASP A 411 -35.84 -14.85 6.44
CA ASP A 411 -37.09 -15.05 7.17
C ASP A 411 -37.12 -14.26 8.49
N HIS A 412 -35.95 -13.85 9.00
CA HIS A 412 -35.79 -13.17 10.29
C HIS A 412 -35.13 -11.78 10.18
N GLU A 413 -34.96 -11.23 8.97
CA GLU A 413 -34.64 -9.82 8.73
C GLU A 413 -35.93 -8.97 8.84
N LEU A 414 -36.34 -8.70 10.08
CA LEU A 414 -37.30 -7.64 10.45
C LEU A 414 -36.58 -6.42 11.04
#